data_AF-A0A1W9Z0D5-F1
#
_entry.id   AF-A0A1W9Z0D5-F1
#
_cell.length_a   1.000
_cell.length_b   1.000
_cell.length_c   1.000
_cell.angle_alpha   90.00
_cell.angle_beta   90.00
_cell.angle_gamma   90.00
#
_symmetry.space_group_name_H-M   'P 1'
#
loop_
_entity.id
_entity.type
_entity.pdbx_description
1 polymer ?
#
loop_
_entity_poly.entity_id
_entity_poly.type
_entity_poly.pdbx_seq_one_letter_code
_entity_poly.pdbx_strand_id
1 'polypeptide(L)'
;MAWKPPSEIGDRDPSIIDAKRKLRAYSYGQGLGETDEYTVAFGTALLLFKNKRNEQIARGQVRNMPGMALTTALDWAVKKNLKIPPYDKPEVPKARPVVFTVQGHMGGMFDGPAYFTARDLELRGLVDVQPVWYDNTKKPFNNRHGVSQLDALVNNPLELPPNTPFAVLAHSQGSIVFCDWWEQICQPNLGRWPYNQFKGGINFGNPRRPRGVVASWISDKPKPESEGLDPDCLDGPIPGVEEVSRDGDLYTNKIPGTGAAEWTQAVYLAVARGRVFGNDTLAEEIGELAMRFGNPVEILSMFQAIVIGVRGVAQLREHGDFDLRPCVDHTARILGV
;
A
#
# COMPACT_ATOMS: atom_id res chain seq x y z
N MET A 1 2.34 32.99 4.81
CA MET A 1 3.01 32.08 3.87
C MET A 1 3.65 30.95 4.66
N ALA A 2 3.36 29.70 4.33
CA ALA A 2 4.03 28.57 4.95
C ALA A 2 5.53 28.62 4.61
N TRP A 3 6.40 28.42 5.60
CA TRP A 3 7.84 28.37 5.39
C TRP A 3 8.18 27.18 4.47
N LYS A 4 8.98 27.43 3.43
CA LYS A 4 9.49 26.39 2.50
C LYS A 4 11.02 26.44 2.51
N PRO A 5 11.70 25.28 2.60
CA PRO A 5 13.15 25.25 2.50
C PRO A 5 13.62 25.61 1.07
N PRO A 6 14.83 26.18 0.90
CA PRO A 6 15.38 26.51 -0.41
C PRO A 6 15.51 25.24 -1.25
N SER A 7 14.95 25.24 -2.46
CA SER A 7 14.86 24.03 -3.29
C SER A 7 14.90 24.28 -4.80
N GLU A 8 14.74 25.53 -5.24
CA GLU A 8 14.59 25.93 -6.64
C GLU A 8 15.73 26.85 -7.08
N ILE A 9 16.04 26.85 -8.38
CA ILE A 9 17.10 27.71 -8.94
C ILE A 9 16.73 29.17 -8.70
N GLY A 10 17.67 29.94 -8.15
CA GLY A 10 17.46 31.34 -7.83
C GLY A 10 16.94 31.61 -6.41
N ASP A 11 16.52 30.58 -5.66
CA ASP A 11 16.21 30.72 -4.23
C ASP A 11 17.43 31.30 -3.50
N ARG A 12 17.20 32.21 -2.55
CA ARG A 12 18.27 32.79 -1.73
C ARG A 12 18.04 32.51 -0.25
N ASP A 13 19.06 31.94 0.39
CA ASP A 13 19.05 31.65 1.82
C ASP A 13 20.51 31.64 2.34
N PRO A 14 20.80 32.35 3.44
CA PRO A 14 22.16 32.38 4.01
C PRO A 14 22.78 31.01 4.28
N SER A 15 21.96 30.01 4.65
CA SER A 15 22.42 28.65 4.92
C SER A 15 22.91 27.90 3.68
N ILE A 16 22.61 28.39 2.46
CA ILE A 16 23.17 27.85 1.22
C ILE A 16 24.69 28.05 1.18
N ILE A 17 25.20 29.19 1.67
CA ILE A 17 26.64 29.45 1.74
C ILE A 17 27.32 28.40 2.62
N ASP A 18 26.75 28.16 3.80
CA ASP A 18 27.28 27.18 4.75
C ASP A 18 27.20 25.76 4.19
N ALA A 19 26.10 25.41 3.53
CA ALA A 19 25.95 24.12 2.88
C ALA A 19 26.99 23.91 1.79
N LYS A 20 27.21 24.90 0.91
CA LYS A 20 28.28 24.85 -0.10
C LYS A 20 29.64 24.65 0.54
N ARG A 21 29.96 25.39 1.61
CA ARG A 21 31.22 25.24 2.36
C ARG A 21 31.40 23.84 2.95
N LYS A 22 30.34 23.25 3.53
CA LYS A 22 30.40 21.88 4.06
C LYS A 22 30.56 20.84 2.96
N LEU A 23 29.88 21.03 1.83
CA LEU A 23 29.95 20.11 0.70
C LEU A 23 31.32 20.10 0.01
N ARG A 24 32.12 21.17 0.11
CA ARG A 24 33.51 21.21 -0.38
C ARG A 24 34.43 20.15 0.22
N ALA A 25 34.03 19.48 1.31
CA ALA A 25 34.76 18.31 1.81
C ALA A 25 34.64 17.08 0.87
N TYR A 26 33.73 17.12 -0.10
CA TYR A 26 33.44 16.04 -1.03
C TYR A 26 33.82 16.43 -2.47
N SER A 27 34.13 15.43 -3.30
CA SER A 27 34.49 15.66 -4.71
C SER A 27 33.37 16.34 -5.50
N TYR A 28 32.12 16.00 -5.21
CA TYR A 28 30.94 16.58 -5.86
C TYR A 28 30.52 17.95 -5.31
N GLY A 29 31.20 18.47 -4.28
CA GLY A 29 30.94 19.80 -3.74
C GLY A 29 31.98 20.85 -4.12
N GLN A 30 32.92 20.51 -5.02
CA GLN A 30 33.89 21.46 -5.55
C GLN A 30 33.23 22.44 -6.53
N GLY A 31 33.70 23.69 -6.56
CA GLY A 31 33.24 24.67 -7.56
C GLY A 31 31.83 25.23 -7.38
N LEU A 32 31.17 25.00 -6.23
CA LEU A 32 29.80 25.46 -5.99
C LEU A 32 29.63 26.98 -5.75
N GLY A 33 30.74 27.74 -5.73
CA GLY A 33 30.75 29.17 -5.45
C GLY A 33 30.58 29.52 -3.96
N GLU A 34 30.36 30.81 -3.68
CA GLU A 34 30.22 31.39 -2.33
C GLU A 34 28.97 32.25 -2.13
N THR A 35 28.10 32.29 -3.14
CA THR A 35 26.83 33.01 -3.06
C THR A 35 25.79 32.25 -2.26
N ASP A 36 24.80 32.98 -1.73
CA ASP A 36 23.59 32.45 -1.07
C ASP A 36 22.53 31.94 -2.05
N GLU A 37 22.83 31.95 -3.35
CA GLU A 37 21.90 31.55 -4.40
C GLU A 37 21.93 30.03 -4.64
N TYR A 38 20.74 29.45 -4.75
CA TYR A 38 20.54 28.06 -5.08
C TYR A 38 20.76 27.85 -6.59
N THR A 39 21.71 26.99 -6.95
CA THR A 39 22.06 26.69 -8.35
C THR A 39 21.83 25.22 -8.69
N VAL A 40 21.76 24.90 -9.98
CA VAL A 40 21.68 23.50 -10.48
C VAL A 40 22.82 22.65 -9.92
N ALA A 41 24.04 23.18 -9.93
CA ALA A 41 25.23 22.48 -9.42
C ALA A 41 25.12 22.20 -7.92
N PHE A 42 24.62 23.17 -7.14
CA PHE A 42 24.39 23.00 -5.71
C PHE A 42 23.33 21.92 -5.44
N GLY A 43 22.19 21.94 -6.14
CA GLY A 43 21.15 20.93 -5.97
C GLY A 43 21.60 19.52 -6.35
N THR A 44 22.40 19.38 -7.39
CA THR A 44 23.01 18.10 -7.79
C THR A 44 23.96 17.58 -6.71
N ALA A 45 24.83 18.44 -6.18
CA ALA A 45 25.73 18.09 -5.08
C ALA A 45 24.96 17.70 -3.80
N LEU A 46 23.85 18.38 -3.52
CA LEU A 46 22.97 18.09 -2.40
C LEU A 46 22.37 16.68 -2.54
N LEU A 47 21.80 16.34 -3.69
CA LEU A 47 21.23 15.00 -3.95
C LEU A 47 22.27 13.88 -3.77
N LEU A 48 23.47 14.07 -4.30
CA LEU A 48 24.57 13.10 -4.14
C LEU A 48 24.98 12.93 -2.68
N PHE A 49 25.03 14.02 -1.91
CA PHE A 49 25.26 13.96 -0.47
C PHE A 49 24.16 13.16 0.24
N LYS A 50 22.88 13.47 -0.04
CA LYS A 50 21.74 12.81 0.59
C LYS A 50 21.76 11.31 0.34
N ASN A 51 21.97 10.89 -0.90
CA ASN A 51 22.03 9.47 -1.24
C ASN A 51 23.14 8.74 -0.48
N LYS A 52 24.38 9.24 -0.54
CA LYS A 52 25.52 8.60 0.13
C LYS A 52 25.39 8.60 1.66
N ARG A 53 24.87 9.68 2.24
CA ARG A 53 24.70 9.79 3.69
C ARG A 53 23.56 8.90 4.18
N ASN A 54 22.46 8.78 3.43
CA ASN A 54 21.38 7.84 3.75
C ASN A 54 21.89 6.40 3.73
N GLU A 55 22.74 6.02 2.76
CA GLU A 55 23.38 4.70 2.76
C GLU A 55 24.25 4.48 4.03
N GLN A 56 24.99 5.49 4.48
CA GLN A 56 25.79 5.42 5.71
C GLN A 56 24.92 5.30 6.97
N ILE A 57 23.79 6.01 7.03
CA ILE A 57 22.82 5.91 8.13
C ILE A 57 22.20 4.51 8.14
N ALA A 58 21.78 4.01 6.98
CA ALA A 58 21.20 2.67 6.84
C ALA A 58 22.17 1.55 7.24
N ARG A 59 23.47 1.73 6.97
CA ARG A 59 24.54 0.80 7.41
C ARG A 59 24.98 1.01 8.87
N GLY A 60 24.37 1.95 9.59
CA GLY A 60 24.72 2.26 10.98
C GLY A 60 26.09 2.92 11.18
N GLN A 61 26.73 3.38 10.10
CA GLN A 61 28.02 4.08 10.11
C GLN A 61 27.88 5.51 10.62
N VAL A 62 26.72 6.13 10.39
CA VAL A 62 26.34 7.43 10.94
C VAL A 62 25.12 7.22 11.84
N ARG A 63 25.32 7.44 13.15
CA ARG A 63 24.27 7.25 14.17
C ARG A 63 23.66 8.58 14.58
N ASN A 64 22.44 8.53 15.09
CA ASN A 64 21.70 9.68 15.64
C ASN A 64 21.45 10.83 14.65
N MET A 65 21.39 10.53 13.36
CA MET A 65 21.06 11.48 12.30
C MET A 65 19.76 11.08 11.59
N PRO A 66 18.92 12.05 11.19
CA PRO A 66 17.72 11.75 10.43
C PRO A 66 18.07 11.31 9.00
N GLY A 67 17.29 10.38 8.44
CA GLY A 67 17.29 10.13 7.00
C GLY A 67 16.77 11.34 6.23
N MET A 68 17.26 11.54 5.01
CA MET A 68 16.92 12.70 4.17
C MET A 68 16.08 12.29 2.96
N ALA A 69 15.08 13.09 2.59
CA ALA A 69 14.35 12.89 1.34
C ALA A 69 15.28 13.13 0.14
N LEU A 70 15.22 12.30 -0.90
CA LEU A 70 16.00 12.50 -2.15
C LEU A 70 15.39 13.59 -3.06
N THR A 71 15.13 14.76 -2.47
CA THR A 71 14.72 15.98 -3.16
C THR A 71 15.89 16.96 -3.25
N THR A 72 15.75 18.05 -3.99
CA THR A 72 16.74 19.14 -4.03
C THR A 72 16.68 20.03 -2.80
N ALA A 73 15.68 19.94 -1.94
CA ALA A 73 15.51 20.89 -0.83
C ALA A 73 16.67 20.88 0.19
N LEU A 74 17.18 22.06 0.57
CA LEU A 74 18.05 22.24 1.74
C LEU A 74 17.18 22.29 3.01
N ASP A 75 16.53 21.16 3.32
CA ASP A 75 15.66 21.00 4.47
C ASP A 75 16.43 20.81 5.79
N TRP A 76 15.70 20.74 6.91
CA TRP A 76 16.29 20.53 8.24
C TRP A 76 17.11 19.25 8.35
N ALA A 77 16.67 18.13 7.76
CA ALA A 77 17.39 16.87 7.86
C ALA A 77 18.75 17.00 7.17
N VAL A 78 18.81 17.71 6.05
CA VAL A 78 20.06 18.03 5.34
C VAL A 78 20.93 18.97 6.16
N LYS A 79 20.38 20.07 6.67
CA LYS A 79 21.12 21.03 7.52
C LYS A 79 21.70 20.34 8.77
N LYS A 80 20.95 19.45 9.41
CA LYS A 80 21.40 18.64 10.55
C LYS A 80 22.53 17.67 10.17
N ASN A 81 22.41 16.96 9.04
CA ASN A 81 23.47 16.08 8.55
C ASN A 81 24.75 16.82 8.12
N LEU A 82 24.61 18.06 7.62
CA LEU A 82 25.74 18.95 7.29
C LEU A 82 26.29 19.73 8.49
N LYS A 83 25.67 19.58 9.67
CA LYS A 83 26.02 20.30 10.90
C LYS A 83 25.96 21.83 10.72
N ILE A 84 24.87 22.33 10.13
CA ILE A 84 24.57 23.75 9.94
C ILE A 84 23.52 24.18 10.99
N PRO A 85 23.82 25.14 11.87
CA PRO A 85 22.85 25.66 12.84
C PRO A 85 21.81 26.59 12.18
N PRO A 86 20.63 26.83 12.79
CA PRO A 86 20.14 26.22 14.04
C PRO A 86 19.76 24.74 13.83
N TYR A 87 20.01 23.93 14.87
CA TYR A 87 19.68 22.49 14.85
C TYR A 87 18.23 22.21 15.22
N ASP A 88 17.53 23.22 15.74
CA ASP A 88 16.12 23.12 16.05
C ASP A 88 15.38 22.82 14.75
N LYS A 89 14.63 21.73 14.79
CA LYS A 89 13.72 21.41 13.69
C LYS A 89 12.80 22.63 13.59
N PRO A 90 12.73 23.35 12.45
CA PRO A 90 11.59 24.23 12.23
C PRO A 90 10.36 23.39 12.53
N GLU A 91 9.34 23.93 13.17
CA GLU A 91 8.04 23.28 13.26
C GLU A 91 7.45 23.17 11.83
N VAL A 92 8.02 22.27 11.03
CA VAL A 92 7.38 21.68 9.88
C VAL A 92 6.26 20.88 10.53
N PRO A 93 4.98 21.17 10.20
CA PRO A 93 3.87 20.37 10.67
C PRO A 93 4.26 18.90 10.52
N LYS A 94 4.20 18.15 11.63
CA LYS A 94 4.53 16.73 11.60
C LYS A 94 3.69 16.12 10.47
N ALA A 95 4.34 15.55 9.46
CA ALA A 95 3.64 14.92 8.35
C ALA A 95 2.61 13.95 8.95
N ARG A 96 1.35 14.14 8.57
CA ARG A 96 0.27 13.26 9.04
C ARG A 96 0.55 11.86 8.48
N PRO A 97 0.21 10.79 9.21
CA PRO A 97 0.28 9.46 8.67
C PRO A 97 -0.49 9.35 7.35
N VAL A 98 -0.02 8.47 6.46
CA VAL A 98 -0.64 8.27 5.14
C VAL A 98 -1.44 6.97 5.14
N VAL A 99 -2.63 7.00 4.57
CA VAL A 99 -3.45 5.81 4.36
C VAL A 99 -3.59 5.56 2.86
N PHE A 100 -2.97 4.47 2.39
CA PHE A 100 -3.15 4.03 1.01
C PHE A 100 -4.42 3.20 0.89
N THR A 101 -5.27 3.51 -0.09
CA THR A 101 -6.53 2.79 -0.30
C THR A 101 -6.52 2.07 -1.65
N VAL A 102 -6.77 0.76 -1.64
CA VAL A 102 -6.66 -0.10 -2.82
C VAL A 102 -8.00 -0.75 -3.12
N GLN A 103 -8.58 -0.35 -4.24
CA GLN A 103 -9.98 -0.64 -4.55
C GLN A 103 -10.20 -1.98 -5.21
N GLY A 104 -11.41 -2.52 -5.05
CA GLY A 104 -11.86 -3.76 -5.67
C GLY A 104 -12.11 -3.65 -7.17
N HIS A 105 -12.48 -4.77 -7.78
CA HIS A 105 -12.79 -4.87 -9.21
C HIS A 105 -13.91 -3.90 -9.60
N MET A 106 -13.69 -3.12 -10.65
CA MET A 106 -14.61 -2.07 -11.14
C MET A 106 -14.96 -0.96 -10.14
N GLY A 107 -14.34 -0.94 -8.95
CA GLY A 107 -14.57 0.08 -7.94
C GLY A 107 -13.95 1.42 -8.33
N GLY A 108 -14.63 2.51 -7.99
CA GLY A 108 -14.08 3.86 -8.12
C GLY A 108 -12.94 4.09 -7.12
N MET A 109 -11.93 4.87 -7.50
CA MET A 109 -10.77 5.18 -6.67
C MET A 109 -11.12 5.94 -5.37
N PHE A 110 -12.23 6.67 -5.37
CA PHE A 110 -12.73 7.45 -4.23
C PHE A 110 -14.04 6.86 -3.66
N ASP A 111 -14.16 5.53 -3.68
CA ASP A 111 -15.38 4.82 -3.31
C ASP A 111 -15.07 3.62 -2.41
N GLY A 112 -16.08 2.95 -1.88
CA GLY A 112 -15.94 1.68 -1.18
C GLY A 112 -15.36 1.77 0.24
N PRO A 113 -15.32 0.63 0.95
CA PRO A 113 -15.08 0.60 2.39
C PRO A 113 -13.67 1.02 2.78
N ALA A 114 -12.66 0.71 1.96
CA ALA A 114 -11.29 1.12 2.19
C ALA A 114 -11.15 2.65 2.15
N TYR A 115 -11.67 3.29 1.10
CA TYR A 115 -11.64 4.75 0.97
C TYR A 115 -12.46 5.44 2.05
N PHE A 116 -13.71 5.01 2.29
CA PHE A 116 -14.57 5.69 3.27
C PHE A 116 -14.06 5.58 4.71
N THR A 117 -13.44 4.45 5.06
CA THR A 117 -12.76 4.31 6.36
C THR A 117 -11.62 5.32 6.51
N ALA A 118 -10.77 5.44 5.49
CA ALA A 118 -9.64 6.37 5.51
C ALA A 118 -10.10 7.84 5.46
N ARG A 119 -11.14 8.12 4.68
CA ARG A 119 -11.70 9.47 4.47
C ARG A 119 -12.29 10.05 5.75
N ASP A 120 -12.87 9.24 6.63
CA ASP A 120 -13.32 9.72 7.95
C ASP A 120 -12.17 10.35 8.74
N LEU A 121 -11.03 9.64 8.82
CA LEU A 121 -9.82 10.15 9.50
C LEU A 121 -9.26 11.41 8.83
N GLU A 122 -9.30 11.46 7.50
CA GLU A 122 -8.82 12.61 6.72
C GLU A 122 -9.66 13.86 6.94
N LEU A 123 -10.99 13.72 6.97
CA LEU A 123 -11.92 14.81 7.25
C LEU A 123 -11.73 15.39 8.66
N ARG A 124 -11.23 14.58 9.59
CA ARG A 124 -10.83 15.00 10.95
C ARG A 124 -9.42 15.60 11.01
N GLY A 125 -8.70 15.66 9.88
CA GLY A 125 -7.35 16.20 9.80
C GLY A 125 -6.27 15.30 10.41
N LEU A 126 -6.53 14.00 10.60
CA LEU A 126 -5.64 13.09 11.31
C LEU A 126 -4.66 12.37 10.39
N VAL A 127 -5.06 12.10 9.14
CA VAL A 127 -4.25 11.41 8.13
C VAL A 127 -4.33 12.16 6.80
N ASP A 128 -3.47 11.76 5.87
CA ASP A 128 -3.58 12.04 4.44
C ASP A 128 -3.99 10.75 3.70
N VAL A 129 -4.98 10.81 2.82
CA VAL A 129 -5.45 9.62 2.07
C VAL A 129 -4.88 9.66 0.67
N GLN A 130 -4.20 8.58 0.30
CA GLN A 130 -3.66 8.38 -1.04
C GLN A 130 -4.30 7.16 -1.71
N PRO A 131 -5.33 7.36 -2.54
CA PRO A 131 -5.89 6.27 -3.31
C PRO A 131 -4.90 5.71 -4.33
N VAL A 132 -4.95 4.39 -4.54
CA VAL A 132 -4.12 3.69 -5.52
C VAL A 132 -4.94 3.45 -6.78
N TRP A 133 -4.63 4.18 -7.84
CA TRP A 133 -5.19 3.91 -9.15
C TRP A 133 -4.48 2.72 -9.81
N TYR A 134 -5.25 1.78 -10.35
CA TYR A 134 -4.72 0.71 -11.18
C TYR A 134 -5.79 0.17 -12.13
N ASP A 135 -5.39 -0.76 -12.99
CA ASP A 135 -6.29 -1.43 -13.92
C ASP A 135 -7.08 -2.52 -13.18
N ASN A 136 -8.13 -2.08 -12.51
CA ASN A 136 -9.06 -2.94 -11.76
C ASN A 136 -10.27 -3.37 -12.62
N THR A 137 -10.24 -3.18 -13.94
CA THR A 137 -11.35 -3.53 -14.84
C THR A 137 -11.02 -4.69 -15.77
N LYS A 138 -9.75 -4.93 -16.06
CA LYS A 138 -9.28 -6.01 -16.94
C LYS A 138 -9.61 -7.40 -16.38
N LYS A 139 -9.86 -8.33 -17.29
CA LYS A 139 -10.04 -9.77 -17.04
C LYS A 139 -9.09 -10.55 -17.98
N PRO A 140 -8.26 -11.49 -17.47
CA PRO A 140 -7.98 -11.73 -16.06
C PRO A 140 -7.47 -10.49 -15.33
N PHE A 141 -7.63 -10.47 -14.01
CA PHE A 141 -7.28 -9.32 -13.17
C PHE A 141 -5.82 -8.91 -13.32
N ASN A 142 -5.58 -7.60 -13.50
CA ASN A 142 -4.25 -7.03 -13.65
C ASN A 142 -3.62 -6.69 -12.28
N ASN A 143 -3.55 -7.67 -11.38
CA ASN A 143 -3.06 -7.45 -10.01
C ASN A 143 -1.61 -6.96 -9.97
N ARG A 144 -0.78 -7.38 -10.95
CA ARG A 144 0.59 -6.88 -11.10
C ARG A 144 0.66 -5.38 -11.29
N HIS A 145 -0.28 -4.80 -12.06
CA HIS A 145 -0.36 -3.35 -12.19
C HIS A 145 -0.70 -2.70 -10.84
N GLY A 146 -1.68 -3.24 -10.10
CA GLY A 146 -2.01 -2.78 -8.75
C GLY A 146 -0.82 -2.81 -7.79
N VAL A 147 -0.07 -3.93 -7.75
CA VAL A 147 1.13 -4.08 -6.91
C VAL A 147 2.17 -3.03 -7.28
N SER A 148 2.41 -2.82 -8.57
CA SER A 148 3.39 -1.81 -9.02
C SER A 148 2.97 -0.38 -8.70
N GLN A 149 1.68 -0.06 -8.75
CA GLN A 149 1.16 1.28 -8.45
C GLN A 149 1.20 1.57 -6.95
N LEU A 150 0.77 0.61 -6.11
CA LEU A 150 0.90 0.73 -4.66
C LEU A 150 2.36 0.93 -4.27
N ASP A 151 3.27 0.12 -4.82
CA ASP A 151 4.69 0.22 -4.50
C ASP A 151 5.30 1.55 -4.95
N ALA A 152 4.95 2.03 -6.15
CA ALA A 152 5.41 3.31 -6.65
C ALA A 152 4.99 4.47 -5.74
N LEU A 153 3.75 4.46 -5.26
CA LEU A 153 3.24 5.48 -4.34
C LEU A 153 3.91 5.41 -2.96
N VAL A 154 4.06 4.21 -2.40
CA VAL A 154 4.74 4.00 -1.10
C VAL A 154 6.21 4.45 -1.16
N ASN A 155 6.87 4.30 -2.31
CA ASN A 155 8.26 4.74 -2.52
C ASN A 155 8.37 6.21 -2.99
N ASN A 156 7.25 6.90 -3.26
CA ASN A 156 7.27 8.30 -3.67
C ASN A 156 7.34 9.23 -2.45
N PRO A 157 8.43 9.97 -2.21
CA PRO A 157 8.56 10.83 -1.04
C PRO A 157 7.62 12.05 -1.05
N LEU A 158 6.93 12.32 -2.16
CA LEU A 158 5.85 13.32 -2.21
C LEU A 158 4.54 12.78 -1.64
N GLU A 159 4.26 11.49 -1.83
CA GLU A 159 3.05 10.83 -1.33
C GLU A 159 3.26 10.28 0.08
N LEU A 160 4.45 9.73 0.34
CA LEU A 160 4.88 9.26 1.65
C LEU A 160 6.16 10.00 2.09
N PRO A 161 6.02 11.14 2.77
CA PRO A 161 7.17 11.87 3.29
C PRO A 161 8.03 10.97 4.19
N PRO A 162 9.37 11.12 4.21
CA PRO A 162 10.22 10.23 4.99
C PRO A 162 9.90 10.19 6.49
N ASN A 163 9.95 8.99 7.06
CA ASN A 163 9.60 8.70 8.45
C ASN A 163 8.13 8.96 8.82
N THR A 164 7.24 8.96 7.82
CA THR A 164 5.79 9.06 8.02
C THR A 164 5.21 7.66 8.17
N PRO A 165 4.53 7.34 9.29
CA PRO A 165 3.81 6.08 9.44
C PRO A 165 2.76 5.93 8.34
N PHE A 166 2.54 4.71 7.86
CA PHE A 166 1.45 4.47 6.90
C PHE A 166 0.73 3.15 7.15
N ALA A 167 -0.51 3.11 6.64
CA ALA A 167 -1.34 1.92 6.59
C ALA A 167 -1.84 1.67 5.17
N VAL A 168 -2.24 0.43 4.88
CA VAL A 168 -2.88 0.06 3.61
C VAL A 168 -4.25 -0.54 3.90
N LEU A 169 -5.29 0.05 3.33
CA LEU A 169 -6.66 -0.43 3.41
C LEU A 169 -7.07 -0.92 2.03
N ALA A 170 -7.57 -2.14 1.93
CA ALA A 170 -7.82 -2.78 0.66
C ALA A 170 -9.16 -3.51 0.63
N HIS A 171 -9.82 -3.55 -0.52
CA HIS A 171 -11.13 -4.21 -0.68
C HIS A 171 -11.14 -5.18 -1.85
N SER A 172 -11.66 -6.39 -1.64
CA SER A 172 -11.91 -7.39 -2.69
C SER A 172 -10.65 -7.65 -3.54
N GLN A 173 -10.68 -7.40 -4.86
CA GLN A 173 -9.48 -7.48 -5.71
C GLN A 173 -8.29 -6.67 -5.15
N GLY A 174 -8.54 -5.51 -4.54
CA GLY A 174 -7.51 -4.70 -3.92
C GLY A 174 -6.82 -5.42 -2.76
N SER A 175 -7.52 -6.29 -2.02
CA SER A 175 -6.90 -7.12 -0.98
C SER A 175 -5.97 -8.18 -1.58
N ILE A 176 -6.26 -8.70 -2.78
CA ILE A 176 -5.32 -9.56 -3.52
C ILE A 176 -4.05 -8.77 -3.84
N VAL A 177 -4.20 -7.55 -4.37
CA VAL A 177 -3.09 -6.64 -4.68
C VAL A 177 -2.24 -6.36 -3.43
N PHE A 178 -2.90 -6.03 -2.31
CA PHE A 178 -2.19 -5.74 -1.07
C PHE A 178 -1.46 -6.96 -0.50
N CYS A 179 -2.09 -8.14 -0.49
CA CYS A 179 -1.45 -9.37 -0.03
C CYS A 179 -0.25 -9.75 -0.92
N ASP A 180 -0.40 -9.63 -2.25
CA ASP A 180 0.70 -9.87 -3.21
C ASP A 180 1.84 -8.87 -2.96
N TRP A 181 1.55 -7.58 -2.75
CA TRP A 181 2.54 -6.56 -2.40
C TRP A 181 3.22 -6.85 -1.05
N TRP A 182 2.45 -7.29 -0.06
CA TRP A 182 2.96 -7.64 1.26
C TRP A 182 4.02 -8.74 1.17
N GLU A 183 3.67 -9.90 0.61
CA GLU A 183 4.56 -11.06 0.55
C GLU A 183 5.76 -10.83 -0.38
N GLN A 184 5.53 -10.20 -1.53
CA GLN A 184 6.56 -10.05 -2.56
C GLN A 184 7.51 -8.88 -2.29
N ILE A 185 7.03 -7.83 -1.62
CA ILE A 185 7.75 -6.55 -1.51
C ILE A 185 7.88 -6.07 -0.06
N CYS A 186 6.77 -5.87 0.67
CA CYS A 186 6.84 -5.23 1.99
C CYS A 186 7.54 -6.10 3.04
N GLN A 187 7.08 -7.34 3.23
CA GLN A 187 7.56 -8.26 4.24
C GLN A 187 9.07 -8.55 4.10
N PRO A 188 9.61 -8.83 2.89
CA PRO A 188 11.05 -9.00 2.70
C PRO A 188 11.88 -7.74 3.00
N ASN A 189 11.26 -6.56 3.05
CA ASN A 189 11.94 -5.27 3.17
C ASN A 189 11.58 -4.46 4.43
N LEU A 190 10.90 -5.04 5.43
CA LEU A 190 10.45 -4.35 6.66
C LEU A 190 11.55 -3.60 7.43
N GLY A 191 12.82 -3.95 7.26
CA GLY A 191 13.95 -3.24 7.86
C GLY A 191 14.38 -1.96 7.12
N ARG A 192 13.78 -1.65 5.97
CA ARG A 192 14.20 -0.58 5.06
C ARG A 192 13.10 0.45 4.89
N TRP A 193 13.49 1.71 4.69
CA TRP A 193 12.54 2.72 4.22
C TRP A 193 12.10 2.39 2.78
N PRO A 194 10.83 2.57 2.41
CA PRO A 194 9.71 3.07 3.24
C PRO A 194 9.04 2.04 4.16
N TYR A 195 9.20 0.74 3.89
CA TYR A 195 8.44 -0.36 4.51
C TYR A 195 8.55 -0.45 6.05
N ASN A 196 9.66 0.02 6.63
CA ASN A 196 9.80 0.12 8.09
C ASN A 196 8.83 1.11 8.76
N GLN A 197 8.11 1.91 7.97
CA GLN A 197 7.04 2.80 8.44
C GLN A 197 5.64 2.18 8.37
N PHE A 198 5.49 1.00 7.78
CA PHE A 198 4.21 0.30 7.73
C PHE A 198 3.72 -0.04 9.14
N LYS A 199 2.45 0.24 9.43
CA LYS A 199 1.83 0.02 10.75
C LYS A 199 0.72 -1.01 10.77
N GLY A 200 0.29 -1.49 9.60
CA GLY A 200 -0.84 -2.40 9.48
C GLY A 200 -1.87 -1.90 8.47
N GLY A 201 -3.11 -2.32 8.64
CA GLY A 201 -4.14 -2.06 7.65
C GLY A 201 -5.46 -2.77 7.91
N ILE A 202 -6.27 -2.84 6.86
CA ILE A 202 -7.53 -3.59 6.85
C ILE A 202 -7.70 -4.22 5.47
N ASN A 203 -8.10 -5.48 5.44
CA ASN A 203 -8.63 -6.10 4.25
C ASN A 203 -10.14 -6.30 4.38
N PHE A 204 -10.91 -5.70 3.47
CA PHE A 204 -12.36 -5.89 3.36
C PHE A 204 -12.64 -6.94 2.29
N GLY A 205 -13.36 -8.01 2.63
CA GLY A 205 -13.75 -9.01 1.64
C GLY A 205 -12.53 -9.65 0.95
N ASN A 206 -11.47 -9.99 1.70
CA ASN A 206 -10.20 -10.52 1.18
C ASN A 206 -10.29 -11.93 0.56
N PRO A 207 -10.13 -12.08 -0.76
CA PRO A 207 -10.11 -13.42 -1.36
C PRO A 207 -8.93 -14.27 -0.93
N ARG A 208 -7.87 -13.68 -0.36
CA ARG A 208 -6.69 -14.37 0.18
C ARG A 208 -6.72 -14.50 1.72
N ARG A 209 -7.88 -14.31 2.35
CA ARG A 209 -8.02 -14.33 3.81
C ARG A 209 -7.40 -15.60 4.42
N PRO A 210 -6.51 -15.48 5.43
CA PRO A 210 -5.99 -16.65 6.13
C PRO A 210 -7.12 -17.43 6.81
N ARG A 211 -6.97 -18.75 6.88
CA ARG A 211 -7.95 -19.64 7.50
C ARG A 211 -8.22 -19.23 8.95
N GLY A 212 -9.50 -19.09 9.29
CA GLY A 212 -9.95 -18.75 10.65
C GLY A 212 -9.58 -17.35 11.17
N VAL A 213 -8.91 -16.53 10.35
CA VAL A 213 -8.55 -15.15 10.72
C VAL A 213 -9.67 -14.21 10.29
N VAL A 214 -10.28 -13.55 11.27
CA VAL A 214 -11.33 -12.54 11.09
C VAL A 214 -11.22 -11.54 12.25
N ALA A 215 -11.43 -10.26 11.94
CA ALA A 215 -11.40 -9.19 12.92
C ALA A 215 -12.37 -9.47 14.08
N SER A 216 -11.93 -9.14 15.30
CA SER A 216 -12.64 -9.56 16.51
C SER A 216 -14.05 -8.96 16.63
N TRP A 217 -14.26 -7.77 16.06
CA TRP A 217 -15.49 -6.99 16.09
C TRP A 217 -16.56 -7.41 15.07
N ILE A 218 -16.25 -8.31 14.14
CA ILE A 218 -17.26 -8.82 13.20
C ILE A 218 -18.24 -9.71 13.97
N SER A 219 -19.53 -9.39 13.92
CA SER A 219 -20.56 -10.13 14.66
C SER A 219 -20.95 -11.44 13.99
N ASP A 220 -21.01 -11.44 12.67
CA ASP A 220 -21.38 -12.55 11.79
C ASP A 220 -20.13 -13.13 11.14
N LYS A 221 -19.25 -13.72 11.95
CA LYS A 221 -17.97 -14.24 11.44
C LYS A 221 -18.18 -15.48 10.56
N PRO A 222 -17.42 -15.60 9.45
CA PRO A 222 -17.21 -16.88 8.79
C PRO A 222 -16.79 -17.96 9.78
N LYS A 223 -17.12 -19.22 9.47
CA LYS A 223 -16.75 -20.36 10.31
C LYS A 223 -15.23 -20.43 10.50
N PRO A 224 -14.70 -20.88 11.66
CA PRO A 224 -13.25 -20.92 11.92
C PRO A 224 -12.46 -21.75 10.91
N GLU A 225 -13.07 -22.79 10.34
CA GLU A 225 -12.50 -23.63 9.30
C GLU A 225 -12.54 -23.02 7.89
N SER A 226 -13.11 -21.83 7.73
CA SER A 226 -13.18 -21.16 6.44
C SER A 226 -11.96 -20.28 6.16
N GLU A 227 -11.68 -20.07 4.88
CA GLU A 227 -10.62 -19.22 4.35
C GLU A 227 -11.10 -18.47 3.09
N GLY A 228 -10.21 -17.67 2.52
CA GLY A 228 -10.43 -17.01 1.23
C GLY A 228 -10.65 -17.97 0.05
N LEU A 229 -11.29 -17.47 -1.01
CA LEU A 229 -11.53 -18.25 -2.22
C LEU A 229 -10.25 -18.51 -3.02
N ASP A 230 -9.23 -17.66 -2.90
CA ASP A 230 -7.95 -17.83 -3.57
C ASP A 230 -7.23 -19.10 -3.07
N PRO A 231 -6.70 -19.98 -3.95
CA PRO A 231 -5.84 -21.08 -3.52
C PRO A 231 -4.60 -20.61 -2.77
N ASP A 232 -4.07 -19.47 -3.16
CA ASP A 232 -2.85 -18.90 -2.60
C ASP A 232 -3.25 -17.99 -1.41
N CYS A 233 -4.05 -18.48 -0.45
CA CYS A 233 -4.39 -17.72 0.76
C CYS A 233 -3.12 -17.41 1.59
N LEU A 234 -3.18 -16.35 2.39
CA LEU A 234 -2.12 -16.04 3.36
C LEU A 234 -1.99 -17.18 4.39
N ASP A 235 -0.76 -17.55 4.75
CA ASP A 235 -0.49 -18.57 5.78
C ASP A 235 -0.94 -18.16 7.19
N GLY A 236 -1.06 -16.86 7.43
CA GLY A 236 -1.41 -16.31 8.73
C GLY A 236 -1.68 -14.80 8.68
N PRO A 237 -2.05 -14.18 9.81
CA PRO A 237 -2.37 -12.76 9.84
C PRO A 237 -1.14 -11.89 9.54
N ILE A 238 -1.34 -10.82 8.77
CA ILE A 238 -0.33 -9.77 8.58
C ILE A 238 -0.30 -8.89 9.86
N PRO A 239 0.88 -8.59 10.45
CA PRO A 239 0.96 -7.77 11.65
C PRO A 239 0.25 -6.41 11.51
N GLY A 240 -0.68 -6.14 12.43
CA GLY A 240 -1.45 -4.88 12.45
C GLY A 240 -2.56 -4.79 11.39
N VAL A 241 -2.76 -5.82 10.57
CA VAL A 241 -3.84 -5.88 9.58
C VAL A 241 -4.99 -6.71 10.14
N GLU A 242 -6.21 -6.18 9.97
CA GLU A 242 -7.43 -6.87 10.38
C GLU A 242 -8.23 -7.33 9.15
N GLU A 243 -8.80 -8.53 9.24
CA GLU A 243 -9.56 -9.17 8.16
C GLU A 243 -11.06 -8.97 8.38
N VAL A 244 -11.66 -8.06 7.62
CA VAL A 244 -13.08 -7.72 7.67
C VAL A 244 -13.84 -8.56 6.64
N SER A 245 -14.31 -9.72 7.09
CA SER A 245 -15.04 -10.70 6.30
C SER A 245 -16.25 -11.21 7.06
N ARG A 246 -17.38 -11.37 6.37
CA ARG A 246 -18.68 -11.74 6.96
C ARG A 246 -19.08 -13.14 6.52
N ASP A 247 -19.86 -13.82 7.34
CA ASP A 247 -20.50 -15.07 6.95
C ASP A 247 -21.38 -14.82 5.73
N GLY A 248 -21.40 -15.78 4.80
CA GLY A 248 -22.04 -15.63 3.49
C GLY A 248 -21.28 -14.84 2.41
N ASP A 249 -20.19 -14.14 2.72
CA ASP A 249 -19.28 -13.60 1.68
C ASP A 249 -18.50 -14.74 1.00
N LEU A 250 -18.98 -15.13 -0.18
CA LEU A 250 -18.44 -16.28 -0.93
C LEU A 250 -16.99 -16.13 -1.36
N TYR A 251 -16.48 -14.90 -1.48
CA TYR A 251 -15.09 -14.67 -1.85
C TYR A 251 -14.15 -14.93 -0.68
N THR A 252 -14.67 -14.90 0.55
CA THR A 252 -13.86 -14.97 1.77
C THR A 252 -14.26 -16.09 2.72
N ASN A 253 -15.25 -16.89 2.36
CA ASN A 253 -15.85 -17.91 3.21
C ASN A 253 -15.96 -19.25 2.48
N LYS A 254 -14.81 -19.81 2.14
CA LYS A 254 -14.66 -21.14 1.55
C LYS A 254 -14.28 -22.15 2.62
N ILE A 255 -14.94 -23.31 2.66
CA ILE A 255 -14.48 -24.49 3.43
C ILE A 255 -13.76 -25.43 2.45
N PRO A 256 -12.42 -25.58 2.54
CA PRO A 256 -11.65 -26.48 1.67
C PRO A 256 -12.12 -27.94 1.77
N GLY A 257 -11.98 -28.69 0.67
CA GLY A 257 -12.34 -30.11 0.60
C GLY A 257 -13.84 -30.38 0.42
N THR A 258 -14.62 -29.39 0.00
CA THR A 258 -16.02 -29.56 -0.39
C THR A 258 -16.15 -29.40 -1.91
N GLY A 259 -16.90 -30.27 -2.60
CA GLY A 259 -16.99 -30.23 -4.07
C GLY A 259 -17.55 -28.92 -4.65
N ALA A 260 -18.38 -28.19 -3.89
CA ALA A 260 -18.84 -26.84 -4.29
C ALA A 260 -17.73 -25.78 -4.17
N ALA A 261 -16.76 -25.95 -3.27
CA ALA A 261 -15.62 -25.06 -3.13
C ALA A 261 -14.62 -25.23 -4.29
N GLU A 262 -14.43 -26.46 -4.76
CA GLU A 262 -13.49 -26.80 -5.85
C GLU A 262 -13.87 -26.10 -7.16
N TRP A 263 -15.11 -26.26 -7.63
CA TRP A 263 -15.60 -25.57 -8.84
C TRP A 263 -15.53 -24.04 -8.75
N THR A 264 -15.90 -23.47 -7.60
CA THR A 264 -15.91 -22.02 -7.36
C THR A 264 -14.47 -21.47 -7.40
N GLN A 265 -13.52 -22.22 -6.84
CA GLN A 265 -12.10 -21.89 -6.83
C GLN A 265 -11.45 -22.01 -8.21
N ALA A 266 -11.80 -23.02 -9.00
CA ALA A 266 -11.37 -23.18 -10.39
C ALA A 266 -11.71 -21.96 -11.25
N VAL A 267 -12.97 -21.49 -11.15
CA VAL A 267 -13.44 -20.33 -11.91
C VAL A 267 -12.77 -19.05 -11.42
N TYR A 268 -12.56 -18.90 -10.11
CA TYR A 268 -11.80 -17.81 -9.54
C TYR A 268 -10.35 -17.78 -10.08
N LEU A 269 -9.66 -18.92 -10.16
CA LEU A 269 -8.29 -19.01 -10.68
C LEU A 269 -8.16 -18.50 -12.12
N ALA A 270 -9.10 -18.87 -12.98
CA ALA A 270 -9.11 -18.44 -14.38
C ALA A 270 -9.25 -16.91 -14.50
N VAL A 271 -10.10 -16.31 -13.65
CA VAL A 271 -10.43 -14.87 -13.75
C VAL A 271 -9.49 -13.99 -12.93
N ALA A 272 -9.24 -14.32 -11.66
CA ALA A 272 -8.46 -13.50 -10.74
C ALA A 272 -6.96 -13.69 -10.91
N ARG A 273 -6.51 -14.87 -11.37
CA ARG A 273 -5.09 -15.20 -11.53
C ARG A 273 -4.66 -15.46 -12.98
N GLY A 274 -5.60 -15.56 -13.92
CA GLY A 274 -5.30 -15.89 -15.32
C GLY A 274 -4.70 -17.29 -15.50
N ARG A 275 -4.87 -18.18 -14.51
CA ARG A 275 -4.37 -19.56 -14.55
C ARG A 275 -5.45 -20.44 -15.14
N VAL A 276 -5.28 -20.79 -16.42
CA VAL A 276 -6.19 -21.67 -17.18
C VAL A 276 -5.68 -23.12 -17.31
N PHE A 277 -4.42 -23.40 -16.96
CA PHE A 277 -3.83 -24.74 -16.98
C PHE A 277 -2.87 -24.96 -15.78
N GLY A 278 -3.02 -26.04 -15.02
CA GLY A 278 -2.19 -26.42 -13.85
C GLY A 278 -2.70 -27.66 -13.08
N ASN A 279 -1.79 -28.39 -12.40
CA ASN A 279 -1.93 -29.80 -11.94
C ASN A 279 -3.04 -30.13 -10.93
N ASP A 280 -3.58 -31.34 -11.13
CA ASP A 280 -4.57 -32.11 -10.36
C ASP A 280 -6.04 -31.66 -10.44
N THR A 281 -6.94 -32.67 -10.50
CA THR A 281 -8.43 -32.77 -10.61
C THR A 281 -9.26 -31.57 -11.07
N LEU A 282 -8.97 -30.35 -10.63
CA LEU A 282 -9.51 -29.08 -11.12
C LEU A 282 -9.12 -28.78 -12.58
N ALA A 283 -8.02 -29.36 -13.08
CA ALA A 283 -7.55 -29.14 -14.45
C ALA A 283 -8.55 -29.63 -15.53
N GLU A 284 -9.25 -30.74 -15.29
CA GLU A 284 -10.26 -31.25 -16.21
C GLU A 284 -11.50 -30.36 -16.22
N GLU A 285 -11.94 -29.90 -15.05
CA GLU A 285 -13.08 -28.99 -14.90
C GLU A 285 -12.81 -27.60 -15.50
N ILE A 286 -11.59 -27.05 -15.27
CA ILE A 286 -11.12 -25.79 -15.87
C ILE A 286 -10.92 -25.96 -17.39
N GLY A 287 -10.42 -27.12 -17.83
CA GLY A 287 -10.24 -27.45 -19.25
C GLY A 287 -11.57 -27.54 -20.00
N GLU A 288 -12.59 -28.16 -19.40
CA GLU A 288 -13.95 -28.16 -19.92
C GLU A 288 -14.55 -26.75 -19.96
N LEU A 289 -14.38 -25.94 -18.91
CA LEU A 289 -14.81 -24.53 -18.88
C LEU A 289 -14.13 -23.69 -19.97
N ALA A 290 -12.82 -23.85 -20.15
CA ALA A 290 -12.05 -23.14 -21.17
C ALA A 290 -12.45 -23.56 -22.59
N MET A 291 -12.67 -24.86 -22.83
CA MET A 291 -13.12 -25.39 -24.13
C MET A 291 -14.58 -25.03 -24.46
N ARG A 292 -15.44 -24.91 -23.44
CA ARG A 292 -16.88 -24.67 -23.61
C ARG A 292 -17.24 -23.18 -23.72
N PHE A 293 -16.43 -22.29 -23.14
CA PHE A 293 -16.74 -20.85 -23.09
C PHE A 293 -15.70 -19.93 -23.74
N GLY A 294 -14.47 -20.39 -24.03
CA GLY A 294 -13.48 -19.72 -24.89
C GLY A 294 -12.98 -18.32 -24.48
N ASN A 295 -13.67 -17.62 -23.57
CA ASN A 295 -13.44 -16.23 -23.19
C ASN A 295 -13.51 -16.05 -21.65
N PRO A 296 -12.41 -15.62 -21.00
CA PRO A 296 -12.36 -15.34 -19.56
C PRO A 296 -13.42 -14.33 -19.06
N VAL A 297 -13.92 -13.46 -19.94
CA VAL A 297 -14.99 -12.50 -19.63
C VAL A 297 -16.34 -13.19 -19.46
N GLU A 298 -16.65 -14.19 -20.29
CA GLU A 298 -17.89 -14.99 -20.18
C GLU A 298 -17.85 -15.88 -18.93
N ILE A 299 -16.66 -16.39 -18.58
CA ILE A 299 -16.45 -17.20 -17.37
C ILE A 299 -16.70 -16.38 -16.09
N LEU A 300 -16.21 -15.13 -15.98
CA LEU A 300 -16.53 -14.29 -14.81
C LEU A 300 -18.00 -13.85 -14.79
N SER A 301 -18.59 -13.56 -15.94
CA SER A 301 -20.00 -13.16 -16.01
C SER A 301 -20.91 -14.33 -15.63
N MET A 302 -20.56 -15.54 -16.06
CA MET A 302 -21.22 -16.77 -15.64
C MET A 302 -20.96 -17.07 -14.16
N PHE A 303 -19.75 -16.85 -13.63
CA PHE A 303 -19.46 -16.99 -12.21
C PHE A 303 -20.32 -16.05 -11.36
N GLN A 304 -20.34 -14.76 -11.71
CA GLN A 304 -21.16 -13.77 -11.06
C GLN A 304 -22.64 -14.13 -11.18
N ALA A 305 -23.11 -14.60 -12.35
CA ALA A 305 -24.48 -15.05 -12.55
C ALA A 305 -24.82 -16.35 -11.80
N ILE A 306 -23.88 -17.28 -11.64
CA ILE A 306 -24.04 -18.51 -10.83
C ILE A 306 -24.08 -18.13 -9.36
N VAL A 307 -23.17 -17.28 -8.89
CA VAL A 307 -23.16 -16.76 -7.51
C VAL A 307 -24.47 -16.04 -7.20
N ILE A 308 -24.88 -15.10 -8.06
CA ILE A 308 -26.11 -14.32 -7.91
C ILE A 308 -27.35 -15.20 -8.05
N GLY A 309 -27.35 -16.14 -8.99
CA GLY A 309 -28.49 -17.00 -9.34
C GLY A 309 -28.71 -18.19 -8.41
N VAL A 310 -27.65 -18.80 -7.89
CA VAL A 310 -27.72 -19.95 -6.96
C VAL A 310 -27.94 -19.48 -5.53
N ARG A 311 -27.51 -18.28 -5.16
CA ARG A 311 -27.45 -17.87 -3.75
C ARG A 311 -27.94 -16.45 -3.41
N GLY A 312 -28.32 -15.63 -4.41
CA GLY A 312 -29.12 -14.42 -4.22
C GLY A 312 -28.35 -13.13 -3.89
N VAL A 313 -29.06 -12.00 -3.94
CA VAL A 313 -28.53 -10.62 -3.76
C VAL A 313 -27.97 -10.36 -2.34
N ALA A 314 -28.43 -11.10 -1.32
CA ALA A 314 -27.98 -10.94 0.05
C ALA A 314 -26.46 -11.12 0.22
N GLN A 315 -25.84 -12.01 -0.56
CA GLN A 315 -24.42 -12.32 -0.45
C GLN A 315 -23.50 -11.28 -1.10
N LEU A 316 -24.00 -10.56 -2.11
CA LEU A 316 -23.29 -9.38 -2.63
C LEU A 316 -23.22 -8.27 -1.58
N ARG A 317 -24.24 -8.18 -0.70
CA ARG A 317 -24.23 -7.22 0.41
C ARG A 317 -23.20 -7.60 1.46
N GLU A 318 -23.05 -8.88 1.79
CA GLU A 318 -22.05 -9.34 2.76
C GLU A 318 -20.60 -9.08 2.32
N HIS A 319 -20.36 -8.91 1.00
CA HIS A 319 -19.06 -8.58 0.41
C HIS A 319 -18.77 -7.07 0.26
N GLY A 320 -19.77 -6.20 0.47
CA GLY A 320 -19.67 -4.76 0.23
C GLY A 320 -20.17 -3.86 1.35
N ASP A 321 -21.17 -4.31 2.13
CA ASP A 321 -21.76 -3.59 3.25
C ASP A 321 -21.05 -4.00 4.55
N PHE A 322 -20.16 -3.13 5.04
CA PHE A 322 -19.42 -3.31 6.29
C PHE A 322 -19.70 -2.18 7.27
N ASP A 323 -19.70 -2.48 8.58
CA ASP A 323 -19.64 -1.42 9.61
C ASP A 323 -18.22 -0.85 9.66
N LEU A 324 -18.08 0.40 9.23
CA LEU A 324 -16.79 1.05 9.09
C LEU A 324 -16.28 1.65 10.41
N ARG A 325 -17.11 1.82 11.44
CA ARG A 325 -16.67 2.49 12.69
C ARG A 325 -15.52 1.76 13.39
N PRO A 326 -15.62 0.44 13.65
CA PRO A 326 -14.49 -0.31 14.21
C PRO A 326 -13.24 -0.26 13.31
N CYS A 327 -13.44 -0.13 11.99
CA CYS A 327 -12.36 -0.03 11.01
C CYS A 327 -11.62 1.32 11.11
N VAL A 328 -12.37 2.40 11.31
CA VAL A 328 -11.81 3.74 11.58
C VAL A 328 -11.01 3.73 12.88
N ASP A 329 -11.58 3.15 13.95
CA ASP A 329 -10.93 3.07 15.27
C ASP A 329 -9.65 2.24 15.23
N HIS A 330 -9.67 1.10 14.55
CA HIS A 330 -8.49 0.27 14.34
C HIS A 330 -7.40 1.03 13.58
N THR A 331 -7.78 1.71 12.49
CA THR A 331 -6.83 2.45 11.64
C THR A 331 -6.20 3.62 12.41
N ALA A 332 -6.99 4.36 13.19
CA ALA A 332 -6.48 5.41 14.08
C ALA A 332 -5.48 4.84 15.11
N ARG A 333 -5.83 3.71 15.73
CA ARG A 333 -5.00 3.05 16.75
C ARG A 333 -3.65 2.60 16.21
N ILE A 334 -3.60 1.96 15.03
CA ILE A 334 -2.32 1.49 14.46
C ILE A 334 -1.43 2.66 14.01
N LEU A 335 -2.02 3.78 13.61
CA LEU A 335 -1.29 4.99 13.20
C LEU A 335 -0.94 5.91 14.37
N GLY A 336 -1.58 5.72 15.53
CA GLY A 336 -1.36 6.51 16.74
C GLY A 336 -1.91 7.94 16.64
N VAL A 337 -3.10 8.10 16.06
CA VAL A 337 -3.78 9.39 15.84
C VAL A 337 -5.14 9.50 16.50
#